data_AF-A0A9D9LYB5-F1
#
_entry.id   AF-A0A9D9LYB5-F1
#
_cell.length_a   1.000
_cell.length_b   1.000
_cell.length_c   1.000
_cell.angle_alpha   90.00
_cell.angle_beta   90.00
_cell.angle_gamma   90.00
#
_symmetry.space_group_name_H-M   'P 1'
#
loop_
_entity.id
_entity.type
_entity.pdbx_description
1 polymer ?
#
loop_
_entity_poly.entity_id
_entity_poly.type
_entity_poly.pdbx_seq_one_letter_code
_entity_poly.pdbx_strand_id
1 'polypeptide(L)'
;MKKSFFLFFLLLLAVSFMQGRTNIPLVKDVPHGGNDDRARAPGVTPVAYLEEKSLIIEFPFYSSSEIIIKNRETEECIYSEESDSTYQIIIDLAENHIDAGDYELNLTFANSWWKGYFVIEELNVNHPTRSFYAEIDGFIYKLSEETRTAELSDVGDINTHNIHIPAFVEYDSQKYDVTVIGESAFYRFYSTRSITIPTSVKHIKKKAFADCWDLDSIYIPNSVTSIDYGAFYQCQKLSYVHIPEEIAEIDTLVFAGCNFSSIEIPQSVTSINDHAFAGCSNLSSVEIPGVVSYIGAGAFSDCLRLTSIQIPNSVSYIGEGAFKNCFGLTSVGLPENITVIENTLFWKCSSLVSICIPPHVTSIGDWAFLECDHLVSIVIPSSVSTIGRRAFQYCRALKNVTCYANNPPTLFETTFSVYGKLNVPSNVKSIYGATRFWNEFSIYTSTDVPIFSPGNQDEKTNCFDLQGHPSDVNQKGILIKDGKKIFTR
;
A
#
# COMPACT_ATOMS: atom_id res chain seq x y z
N MET A 1 16.26 -12.94 40.37
CA MET A 1 15.65 -14.15 39.77
C MET A 1 14.34 -13.87 39.03
N LYS A 2 13.31 -13.20 39.60
CA LYS A 2 12.03 -12.97 38.90
C LYS A 2 12.06 -12.06 37.65
N LYS A 3 13.02 -11.14 37.51
CA LYS A 3 13.19 -10.32 36.29
C LYS A 3 13.89 -11.03 35.12
N SER A 4 14.63 -12.11 35.39
CA SER A 4 15.35 -12.87 34.35
C SER A 4 14.43 -13.84 33.60
N PHE A 5 13.36 -14.30 34.25
CA PHE A 5 12.40 -15.24 33.68
C PHE A 5 11.46 -14.57 32.66
N PHE A 6 11.08 -13.31 32.92
CA PHE A 6 10.23 -12.53 32.01
C PHE A 6 10.97 -12.14 30.72
N LEU A 7 12.29 -11.91 30.81
CA LEU A 7 13.13 -11.63 29.64
C LEU A 7 13.37 -12.87 28.77
N PHE A 8 13.46 -14.06 29.38
CA PHE A 8 13.62 -15.34 28.67
C PHE A 8 12.32 -15.73 27.93
N PHE A 9 11.16 -15.44 28.52
CA PHE A 9 9.84 -15.69 27.90
C PHE A 9 9.54 -14.76 26.71
N LEU A 10 9.96 -13.49 26.80
CA LEU A 10 9.92 -12.54 25.69
C LEU A 10 10.93 -12.90 24.58
N LEU A 11 12.07 -13.51 24.93
CA LEU A 11 13.04 -14.00 23.96
C LEU A 11 12.50 -15.23 23.19
N LEU A 12 11.78 -16.15 23.87
CA LEU A 12 11.12 -17.29 23.22
C LEU A 12 10.00 -16.84 22.26
N LEU A 13 9.17 -15.88 22.66
CA LEU A 13 8.15 -15.29 21.77
C LEU A 13 8.76 -14.56 20.56
N ALA A 14 9.94 -13.95 20.72
CA ALA A 14 10.66 -13.30 19.62
C ALA A 14 11.38 -14.30 18.69
N VAL A 15 11.81 -15.46 19.21
CA VAL A 15 12.40 -16.54 18.41
C VAL A 15 11.33 -17.33 17.63
N SER A 16 10.10 -17.41 18.14
CA SER A 16 8.96 -18.04 17.45
C SER A 16 8.55 -17.34 16.14
N PHE A 17 9.02 -16.13 15.85
CA PHE A 17 8.78 -15.46 14.56
C PHE A 17 9.81 -15.83 13.47
N MET A 18 10.85 -16.60 13.82
CA MET A 18 11.95 -16.99 12.90
C MET A 18 11.90 -18.45 12.45
N GLN A 19 11.00 -19.26 13.02
CA GLN A 19 10.74 -20.65 12.66
C GLN A 19 9.23 -20.75 12.48
N GLY A 20 8.73 -21.34 11.38
CA GLY A 20 7.32 -21.30 10.94
C GLY A 20 6.30 -21.92 11.91
N ARG A 21 6.18 -21.37 13.12
CA ARG A 21 5.31 -21.80 14.19
C ARG A 21 3.96 -21.11 14.09
N THR A 22 2.89 -21.88 14.19
CA THR A 22 1.52 -21.31 14.28
C THR A 22 1.02 -21.49 15.70
N ASN A 23 0.86 -20.39 16.44
CA ASN A 23 0.33 -20.43 17.81
C ASN A 23 -1.15 -20.83 17.81
N ILE A 24 -1.54 -21.71 18.73
CA ILE A 24 -2.93 -22.14 18.88
C ILE A 24 -3.52 -21.52 20.15
N PRO A 25 -4.58 -20.71 20.06
CA PRO A 25 -5.20 -20.11 21.23
C PRO A 25 -5.92 -21.18 22.05
N LEU A 26 -5.48 -21.37 23.30
CA LEU A 26 -6.13 -22.25 24.26
C LEU A 26 -7.31 -21.52 24.94
N VAL A 27 -8.54 -22.00 24.70
CA VAL A 27 -9.73 -21.50 25.41
C VAL A 27 -9.93 -22.34 26.67
N LYS A 28 -10.13 -21.66 27.80
CA LYS A 28 -10.27 -22.33 29.09
C LYS A 28 -11.72 -22.65 29.35
N ASP A 29 -12.05 -23.93 29.46
CA ASP A 29 -13.35 -24.35 29.98
C ASP A 29 -13.20 -24.73 31.46
N VAL A 30 -13.86 -23.99 32.35
CA VAL A 30 -13.79 -24.24 33.80
C VAL A 30 -14.96 -25.14 34.16
N PRO A 31 -14.74 -26.37 34.66
CA PRO A 31 -15.84 -27.20 35.12
C PRO A 31 -16.63 -26.44 36.19
N HIS A 32 -17.95 -26.33 36.02
CA HIS A 32 -18.84 -25.68 36.96
C HIS A 32 -18.63 -26.23 38.38
N GLY A 33 -18.01 -25.44 39.28
CA GLY A 33 -17.99 -25.79 40.71
C GLY A 33 -16.83 -25.30 41.59
N GLY A 34 -15.90 -24.45 41.16
CA GLY A 34 -14.80 -23.99 42.03
C GLY A 34 -14.34 -22.55 41.80
N ASN A 35 -14.55 -21.68 42.80
CA ASN A 35 -13.98 -20.32 42.86
C ASN A 35 -12.47 -20.38 43.17
N ASP A 36 -11.61 -20.75 42.22
CA ASP A 36 -10.16 -20.62 42.37
C ASP A 36 -9.59 -19.54 41.44
N ASP A 37 -9.45 -18.32 41.99
CA ASP A 37 -8.88 -17.14 41.32
C ASP A 37 -7.41 -17.31 40.87
N ARG A 38 -6.73 -18.38 41.31
CA ARG A 38 -5.37 -18.74 40.83
C ARG A 38 -5.34 -19.05 39.33
N ALA A 39 -6.48 -19.43 38.77
CA ALA A 39 -6.60 -19.91 37.41
C ALA A 39 -6.69 -18.80 36.34
N ARG A 40 -6.39 -17.54 36.72
CA ARG A 40 -6.22 -16.36 35.86
C ARG A 40 -4.80 -15.76 35.91
N ALA A 41 -3.87 -16.37 36.65
CA ALA A 41 -2.53 -15.83 36.81
C ALA A 41 -1.68 -16.06 35.53
N PRO A 42 -1.07 -15.00 34.95
CA PRO A 42 -0.07 -15.15 33.91
C PRO A 42 1.10 -16.02 34.42
N GLY A 43 1.44 -17.11 33.73
CA GLY A 43 2.52 -18.03 34.09
C GLY A 43 2.10 -19.44 34.52
N VAL A 44 0.82 -19.79 34.41
CA VAL A 44 0.27 -21.13 34.78
C VAL A 44 -0.45 -21.82 33.61
N THR A 45 -0.59 -21.14 32.46
CA THR A 45 -1.26 -21.65 31.25
C THR A 45 -0.23 -22.31 30.31
N PRO A 46 -0.51 -23.53 29.79
CA PRO A 46 0.28 -24.15 28.75
C PRO A 46 0.30 -23.29 27.47
N VAL A 47 1.28 -23.52 26.62
CA VAL A 47 1.33 -22.94 25.27
C VAL A 47 1.27 -24.08 24.27
N ALA A 48 0.35 -24.00 23.32
CA ALA A 48 0.22 -24.95 22.22
C ALA A 48 0.55 -24.26 20.90
N TYR A 49 1.34 -24.92 20.05
CA TYR A 49 1.66 -24.43 18.71
C TYR A 49 1.94 -25.60 17.75
N LEU A 50 1.72 -25.36 16.46
CA LEU A 50 2.16 -26.25 15.39
C LEU A 50 3.57 -25.87 14.98
N GLU A 51 4.46 -26.85 14.92
CA GLU A 51 5.82 -26.72 14.39
C GLU A 51 6.12 -27.94 13.53
N GLU A 52 6.37 -27.71 12.23
CA GLU A 52 6.51 -28.80 11.25
C GLU A 52 5.35 -29.82 11.38
N LYS A 53 5.64 -31.13 11.44
CA LYS A 53 4.62 -32.18 11.53
C LYS A 53 4.08 -32.41 12.93
N SER A 54 4.41 -31.55 13.90
CA SER A 54 4.15 -31.82 15.30
C SER A 54 3.24 -30.77 15.94
N LEU A 55 2.27 -31.25 16.73
CA LEU A 55 1.60 -30.44 17.73
C LEU A 55 2.45 -30.47 19.00
N ILE A 56 2.94 -29.30 19.41
CA ILE A 56 3.77 -29.15 20.60
C ILE A 56 2.96 -28.44 21.68
N ILE A 57 2.91 -29.04 22.87
CA ILE A 57 2.28 -28.46 24.06
C ILE A 57 3.36 -28.32 25.14
N GLU A 58 3.64 -27.08 25.52
CA GLU A 58 4.61 -26.74 26.57
C GLU A 58 3.88 -26.36 27.87
N PHE A 59 4.24 -27.02 28.96
CA PHE A 59 3.69 -26.77 30.28
C PHE A 59 4.64 -25.88 31.09
N PRO A 60 4.14 -24.89 31.85
CA PRO A 60 5.00 -24.01 32.64
C PRO A 60 5.70 -24.73 33.83
N PHE A 61 5.30 -25.96 34.15
CA PHE A 61 5.87 -26.83 35.17
C PHE A 61 5.58 -28.29 34.85
N TYR A 62 6.33 -29.21 35.47
CA TYR A 62 6.06 -30.64 35.40
C TYR A 62 4.61 -30.95 35.79
N SER A 63 3.88 -31.57 34.88
CA SER A 63 2.47 -31.90 35.04
C SER A 63 2.23 -33.32 34.55
N SER A 64 1.36 -34.06 35.24
CA SER A 64 0.72 -35.22 34.65
C SER A 64 -0.43 -34.72 33.79
N SER A 65 -0.53 -35.21 32.56
CA SER A 65 -1.44 -34.68 31.55
C SER A 65 -2.16 -35.81 30.82
N GLU A 66 -3.40 -35.57 30.44
CA GLU A 66 -4.21 -36.40 29.56
C GLU A 66 -4.62 -35.52 28.37
N ILE A 67 -4.28 -35.97 27.17
CA ILE A 67 -4.61 -35.28 25.91
C ILE A 67 -5.58 -36.17 25.13
N ILE A 68 -6.62 -35.55 24.58
CA ILE A 68 -7.56 -36.20 23.67
C ILE A 68 -7.78 -35.28 22.46
N ILE A 69 -7.58 -35.80 21.24
CA ILE A 69 -7.90 -35.11 19.99
C ILE A 69 -9.08 -35.82 19.33
N LYS A 70 -10.12 -35.06 18.99
CA LYS A 70 -11.31 -35.57 18.31
C LYS A 70 -11.54 -34.86 16.98
N ASN A 71 -12.04 -35.58 15.99
CA ASN A 71 -12.59 -34.97 14.78
C ASN A 71 -13.87 -34.20 15.15
N ARG A 72 -14.00 -32.94 14.73
CA ARG A 72 -15.16 -32.11 15.09
C ARG A 72 -16.44 -32.51 14.36
N GLU A 73 -16.33 -33.06 13.16
CA GLU A 73 -17.49 -33.49 12.35
C GLU A 73 -18.01 -34.86 12.79
N THR A 74 -17.11 -35.81 13.08
CA THR A 74 -17.49 -37.20 13.41
C THR A 74 -17.52 -37.50 14.91
N GLU A 75 -17.00 -36.59 15.75
CA GLU A 75 -16.76 -36.78 17.19
C GLU A 75 -15.82 -37.96 17.53
N GLU A 76 -15.17 -38.56 16.52
CA GLU A 76 -14.28 -39.71 16.70
C GLU A 76 -12.99 -39.30 17.41
N CYS A 77 -12.59 -40.07 18.42
CA CYS A 77 -11.31 -39.91 19.09
C CYS A 77 -10.18 -40.43 18.19
N ILE A 78 -9.31 -39.53 17.75
CA ILE A 78 -8.20 -39.85 16.83
C ILE A 78 -6.92 -40.11 17.62
N TYR A 79 -6.73 -39.38 18.72
CA TYR A 79 -5.53 -39.50 19.54
C TYR A 79 -5.88 -39.36 21.01
N SER A 80 -5.24 -40.20 21.83
CA SER A 80 -5.26 -40.04 23.28
C SER A 80 -3.93 -40.44 23.88
N GLU A 81 -3.38 -39.60 24.77
CA GLU A 81 -2.13 -39.88 25.47
C GLU A 81 -2.23 -39.45 26.93
N GLU A 82 -1.72 -40.29 27.83
CA GLU A 82 -1.45 -39.93 29.22
C GLU A 82 0.07 -39.80 29.40
N SER A 83 0.49 -38.69 30.01
CA SER A 83 1.89 -38.38 30.28
C SER A 83 2.09 -38.14 31.77
N ASP A 84 3.12 -38.76 32.34
CA ASP A 84 3.48 -38.56 33.75
C ASP A 84 4.60 -37.53 33.90
N SER A 85 4.29 -36.42 34.57
CA SER A 85 5.26 -35.43 35.03
C SER A 85 6.24 -34.97 33.92
N THR A 86 5.71 -34.32 32.87
CA THR A 86 6.49 -33.75 31.74
C THR A 86 6.35 -32.23 31.65
N TYR A 87 7.32 -31.57 31.00
CA TYR A 87 7.29 -30.13 30.70
C TYR A 87 6.82 -29.86 29.26
N GLN A 88 6.84 -30.88 28.41
CA GLN A 88 6.49 -30.76 27.00
C GLN A 88 5.92 -32.08 26.52
N ILE A 89 4.89 -32.01 25.67
CA ILE A 89 4.39 -33.12 24.88
C ILE A 89 4.51 -32.74 23.41
N ILE A 90 4.99 -33.69 22.59
CA ILE A 90 5.18 -33.55 21.15
C ILE A 90 4.41 -34.67 20.49
N ILE A 91 3.38 -34.33 19.72
CA ILE A 91 2.55 -35.28 19.00
C ILE A 91 2.92 -35.16 17.52
N ASP A 92 3.52 -36.19 16.94
CA ASP A 92 3.70 -36.28 15.48
C ASP A 92 2.34 -36.56 14.84
N LEU A 93 1.85 -35.60 14.06
CA LEU A 93 0.52 -35.65 13.47
C LEU A 93 0.43 -36.74 12.39
N ALA A 94 1.50 -36.97 11.64
CA ALA A 94 1.52 -37.93 10.55
C ALA A 94 1.58 -39.38 11.07
N GLU A 95 2.40 -39.65 12.10
CA GLU A 95 2.46 -40.98 12.72
C GLU A 95 1.14 -41.38 13.38
N ASN A 96 0.37 -40.39 13.86
CA ASN A 96 -0.92 -40.60 14.51
C ASN A 96 -2.12 -40.47 13.57
N HIS A 97 -1.90 -40.40 12.24
CA HIS A 97 -2.96 -40.29 11.24
C HIS A 97 -3.91 -39.10 11.45
N ILE A 98 -3.38 -37.99 11.97
CA ILE A 98 -4.09 -36.73 12.13
C ILE A 98 -3.79 -35.89 10.88
N ASP A 99 -4.70 -35.96 9.90
CA ASP A 99 -4.58 -35.28 8.62
C ASP A 99 -5.02 -33.79 8.70
N ALA A 100 -5.06 -33.10 7.55
CA ALA A 100 -5.57 -31.74 7.50
C ALA A 100 -7.08 -31.69 7.76
N GLY A 101 -7.51 -30.86 8.71
CA GLY A 101 -8.92 -30.78 9.11
C GLY A 101 -9.15 -29.98 10.38
N ASP A 102 -10.42 -29.93 10.79
CA ASP A 102 -10.87 -29.27 12.01
C ASP A 102 -11.04 -30.27 13.15
N TYR A 103 -10.25 -30.08 14.21
CA TYR A 103 -10.24 -30.95 15.38
C TYR A 103 -10.58 -30.20 16.66
N GLU A 104 -11.08 -30.94 17.64
CA GLU A 104 -11.21 -30.51 19.03
C GLU A 104 -10.06 -31.11 19.84
N LEU A 105 -9.28 -30.26 20.53
CA LEU A 105 -8.24 -30.70 21.46
C LEU A 105 -8.71 -30.51 22.89
N ASN A 106 -8.83 -31.60 23.63
CA ASN A 106 -9.10 -31.61 25.06
C ASN A 106 -7.81 -31.91 25.83
N LEU A 107 -7.43 -30.98 26.71
CA LEU A 107 -6.23 -31.09 27.54
C LEU A 107 -6.61 -31.02 29.02
N THR A 108 -6.44 -32.13 29.73
CA THR A 108 -6.49 -32.19 31.20
C THR A 108 -5.08 -32.29 31.74
N PHE A 109 -4.75 -31.57 32.81
CA PHE A 109 -3.42 -31.66 33.40
C PHE A 109 -3.43 -31.26 34.87
N ALA A 110 -2.52 -31.85 35.64
CA ALA A 110 -2.47 -31.67 37.09
C ALA A 110 -1.05 -31.73 37.64
N ASN A 111 -0.85 -31.05 38.75
CA ASN A 111 0.30 -31.20 39.62
C ASN A 111 -0.17 -31.35 41.08
N SER A 112 0.76 -31.39 42.04
CA SER A 112 0.45 -31.63 43.45
C SER A 112 -0.40 -30.55 44.15
N TRP A 113 -0.68 -29.42 43.50
CA TRP A 113 -1.43 -28.29 44.09
C TRP A 113 -2.46 -27.66 43.14
N TRP A 114 -2.65 -28.20 41.93
CA TRP A 114 -3.54 -27.64 40.93
C TRP A 114 -3.94 -28.64 39.84
N LYS A 115 -5.17 -28.50 39.29
CA LYS A 115 -5.68 -29.23 38.12
C LYS A 115 -6.33 -28.23 37.15
N GLY A 116 -5.99 -28.33 35.88
CA GLY A 116 -6.50 -27.50 34.79
C GLY A 116 -7.16 -28.31 33.69
N TYR A 117 -8.05 -27.66 32.95
CA TYR A 117 -8.73 -28.19 31.76
C TYR A 117 -8.78 -27.10 30.68
N PHE A 118 -8.44 -27.45 29.44
CA PHE A 118 -8.55 -26.57 28.27
C PHE A 118 -9.20 -27.33 27.12
N VAL A 119 -10.00 -26.60 26.35
CA VAL A 119 -10.58 -27.06 25.10
C VAL A 119 -10.14 -26.10 24.00
N ILE A 120 -9.59 -26.64 22.93
CA ILE A 120 -9.44 -25.88 21.69
C ILE A 120 -10.62 -26.25 20.81
N GLU A 121 -11.53 -25.30 20.64
CA GLU A 121 -12.74 -25.51 19.84
C GLU A 121 -12.43 -25.58 18.33
N GLU A 122 -11.29 -25.06 17.90
CA GLU A 122 -10.81 -25.05 16.51
C GLU A 122 -9.29 -25.27 16.45
N LEU A 123 -8.87 -26.53 16.30
CA LEU A 123 -7.52 -26.89 15.87
C LEU A 123 -7.54 -27.16 14.37
N ASN A 124 -7.14 -26.16 13.57
CA ASN A 124 -6.99 -26.33 12.13
C ASN A 124 -5.57 -26.87 11.85
N VAL A 125 -5.48 -28.17 11.63
CA VAL A 125 -4.23 -28.81 11.23
C VAL A 125 -4.06 -28.54 9.73
N ASN A 126 -3.13 -27.65 9.37
CA ASN A 126 -2.59 -27.62 8.01
C ASN A 126 -1.22 -28.28 8.07
N HIS A 127 -1.02 -29.37 7.32
CA HIS A 127 0.32 -29.93 7.21
C HIS A 127 1.26 -28.85 6.66
N PRO A 128 2.43 -28.61 7.28
CA PRO A 128 3.44 -27.80 6.64
C PRO A 128 3.83 -28.50 5.35
N THR A 129 3.58 -27.79 4.25
CA THR A 129 3.89 -28.20 2.89
C THR A 129 5.29 -28.80 2.83
N ARG A 130 5.40 -30.08 2.44
CA ARG A 130 6.70 -30.69 2.16
C ARG A 130 7.31 -30.00 0.94
N SER A 131 8.15 -29.02 1.22
CA SER A 131 8.87 -28.25 0.22
C SER A 131 10.37 -28.35 0.44
N PHE A 132 11.12 -28.37 -0.65
CA PHE A 132 12.57 -28.47 -0.64
C PHE A 132 13.16 -27.64 -1.77
N TYR A 133 14.44 -27.28 -1.65
CA TYR A 133 15.13 -26.52 -2.69
C TYR A 133 15.85 -27.45 -3.66
N ALA A 134 15.81 -27.11 -4.94
CA ALA A 134 16.57 -27.78 -5.98
C ALA A 134 17.14 -26.74 -6.96
N GLU A 135 18.41 -26.94 -7.35
CA GLU A 135 19.01 -26.18 -8.44
C GLU A 135 18.78 -26.92 -9.76
N ILE A 136 18.14 -26.25 -10.72
CA ILE A 136 17.77 -26.80 -12.02
C ILE A 136 18.08 -25.75 -13.08
N ASP A 137 18.95 -26.09 -14.04
CA ASP A 137 19.39 -25.22 -15.12
C ASP A 137 19.93 -23.84 -14.66
N GLY A 138 20.57 -23.80 -13.49
CA GLY A 138 21.15 -22.59 -12.90
C GLY A 138 20.16 -21.70 -12.16
N PHE A 139 18.89 -22.09 -12.04
CA PHE A 139 17.91 -21.46 -11.16
C PHE A 139 17.75 -22.29 -9.89
N ILE A 140 17.46 -21.63 -8.77
CA ILE A 140 17.14 -22.30 -7.51
C ILE A 140 15.63 -22.21 -7.31
N TYR A 141 14.97 -23.36 -7.22
CA TYR A 141 13.54 -23.46 -7.01
C TYR A 141 13.22 -24.05 -5.64
N LYS A 142 12.18 -23.52 -4.98
CA LYS A 142 11.47 -24.21 -3.89
C LYS A 142 10.34 -25.04 -4.51
N LEU A 143 10.48 -26.36 -4.48
CA LEU A 143 9.52 -27.33 -5.03
C LEU A 143 8.54 -27.80 -3.96
N SER A 144 7.26 -27.91 -4.30
CA SER A 144 6.21 -28.48 -3.44
C SER A 144 5.79 -29.85 -3.98
N GLU A 145 6.01 -30.91 -3.20
CA GLU A 145 5.64 -32.28 -3.62
C GLU A 145 4.13 -32.47 -3.72
N GLU A 146 3.38 -31.82 -2.83
CA GLU A 146 1.93 -31.93 -2.72
C GLU A 146 1.21 -31.27 -3.89
N THR A 147 1.58 -30.02 -4.19
CA THR A 147 0.91 -29.24 -5.23
C THR A 147 1.51 -29.44 -6.61
N ARG A 148 2.68 -30.09 -6.71
CA ARG A 148 3.48 -30.20 -7.94
C ARG A 148 3.77 -28.82 -8.56
N THR A 149 4.10 -27.86 -7.71
CA THR A 149 4.48 -26.50 -8.12
C THR A 149 5.91 -26.16 -7.74
N ALA A 150 6.46 -25.17 -8.42
CA ALA A 150 7.79 -24.61 -8.20
C ALA A 150 7.70 -23.09 -8.02
N GLU A 151 8.34 -22.59 -6.97
CA GLU A 151 8.64 -21.17 -6.77
C GLU A 151 10.10 -20.94 -7.16
N LEU A 152 10.36 -20.04 -8.10
CA LEU A 152 11.72 -19.63 -8.45
C LEU A 152 12.23 -18.70 -7.34
N SER A 153 13.17 -19.18 -6.54
CA SER A 153 13.61 -18.53 -5.30
C SER A 153 14.88 -17.72 -5.46
N ASP A 154 15.75 -18.11 -6.39
CA ASP A 154 17.00 -17.41 -6.68
C ASP A 154 17.49 -17.75 -8.09
N VAL A 155 18.37 -16.90 -8.61
CA VAL A 155 19.15 -17.16 -9.81
C VAL A 155 20.56 -17.51 -9.37
N GLY A 156 20.99 -18.74 -9.63
CA GLY A 156 22.35 -19.19 -9.37
C GLY A 156 23.34 -18.56 -10.36
N ASP A 157 24.25 -19.37 -10.89
CA ASP A 157 25.33 -18.89 -11.77
C ASP A 157 24.87 -18.65 -13.23
N ILE A 158 23.74 -17.96 -13.42
CA ILE A 158 23.29 -17.54 -14.76
C ILE A 158 23.91 -16.17 -15.07
N ASN A 159 24.73 -16.12 -16.12
CA ASN A 159 25.31 -14.88 -16.62
C ASN A 159 25.00 -14.71 -18.11
N THR A 160 23.73 -14.41 -18.39
CA THR A 160 23.24 -14.19 -19.75
C THR A 160 22.48 -12.87 -19.82
N HIS A 161 22.37 -12.31 -21.02
CA HIS A 161 21.65 -11.06 -21.23
C HIS A 161 20.13 -11.26 -21.34
N ASN A 162 19.67 -12.47 -21.64
CA ASN A 162 18.28 -12.80 -21.88
C ASN A 162 17.94 -14.07 -21.11
N ILE A 163 17.03 -13.95 -20.15
CA ILE A 163 16.59 -15.05 -19.30
C ILE A 163 15.20 -15.50 -19.73
N HIS A 164 15.03 -16.80 -19.91
CA HIS A 164 13.75 -17.43 -20.15
C HIS A 164 13.43 -18.34 -18.97
N ILE A 165 12.46 -17.96 -18.16
CA ILE A 165 12.01 -18.80 -17.04
C ILE A 165 11.17 -19.93 -17.62
N PRO A 166 11.49 -21.21 -17.34
CA PRO A 166 10.73 -22.34 -17.87
C PRO A 166 9.34 -22.41 -17.21
N ALA A 167 8.32 -22.84 -17.97
CA ALA A 167 6.96 -22.97 -17.45
C ALA A 167 6.80 -24.11 -16.44
N PHE A 168 7.71 -25.07 -16.47
CA PHE A 168 7.80 -26.18 -15.54
C PHE A 168 9.26 -26.65 -15.45
N VAL A 169 9.58 -27.36 -14.39
CA VAL A 169 10.87 -28.03 -14.20
C VAL A 169 10.66 -29.49 -13.86
N GLU A 170 11.64 -30.33 -14.17
CA GLU A 170 11.62 -31.75 -13.81
C GLU A 170 12.71 -32.02 -12.77
N TYR A 171 12.31 -32.66 -11.66
CA TYR A 171 13.22 -33.09 -10.60
C TYR A 171 12.82 -34.49 -10.16
N ASP A 172 13.79 -35.41 -10.12
CA ASP A 172 13.57 -36.83 -9.78
C ASP A 172 12.42 -37.50 -10.57
N SER A 173 12.42 -37.29 -11.90
CA SER A 173 11.38 -37.78 -12.83
C SER A 173 9.97 -37.24 -12.56
N GLN A 174 9.85 -36.18 -11.77
CA GLN A 174 8.58 -35.55 -11.46
C GLN A 174 8.54 -34.13 -12.00
N LYS A 175 7.39 -33.76 -12.56
CA LYS A 175 7.14 -32.42 -13.11
C LYS A 175 6.60 -31.48 -12.02
N TYR A 176 7.14 -30.27 -11.98
CA TYR A 176 6.68 -29.17 -11.14
C TYR A 176 6.40 -27.93 -12.00
N ASP A 177 5.16 -27.43 -12.01
CA ASP A 177 4.81 -26.23 -12.77
C ASP A 177 5.36 -24.98 -12.05
N VAL A 178 6.06 -24.09 -12.77
CA VAL A 178 6.62 -22.87 -12.19
C VAL A 178 5.50 -21.83 -12.08
N THR A 179 5.01 -21.60 -10.87
CA THR A 179 3.83 -20.77 -10.60
C THR A 179 4.15 -19.47 -9.88
N VAL A 180 5.34 -19.35 -9.28
CA VAL A 180 5.72 -18.18 -8.48
C VAL A 180 7.14 -17.73 -8.82
N ILE A 181 7.34 -16.42 -8.94
CA ILE A 181 8.66 -15.80 -8.84
C ILE A 181 8.77 -15.27 -7.41
N GLY A 182 9.65 -15.92 -6.64
CA GLY A 182 9.77 -15.77 -5.20
C GLY A 182 10.34 -14.43 -4.76
N GLU A 183 10.30 -14.19 -3.45
CA GLU A 183 10.79 -12.95 -2.86
C GLU A 183 12.28 -12.76 -3.21
N SER A 184 12.60 -11.60 -3.78
CA SER A 184 13.99 -11.22 -4.11
C SER A 184 14.72 -12.15 -5.08
N ALA A 185 14.02 -12.99 -5.86
CA ALA A 185 14.66 -14.03 -6.68
C ALA A 185 15.65 -13.51 -7.75
N PHE A 186 15.45 -12.28 -8.25
CA PHE A 186 16.38 -11.56 -9.12
C PHE A 186 16.89 -10.26 -8.45
N TYR A 187 16.92 -10.18 -7.12
CA TYR A 187 17.32 -8.95 -6.45
C TYR A 187 18.75 -8.54 -6.83
N ARG A 188 18.92 -7.28 -7.28
CA ARG A 188 20.22 -6.75 -7.74
C ARG A 188 20.86 -7.57 -8.85
N PHE A 189 20.03 -8.18 -9.70
CA PHE A 189 20.51 -8.99 -10.79
C PHE A 189 20.88 -8.13 -12.01
N TYR A 190 22.16 -7.74 -12.09
CA TYR A 190 22.66 -6.78 -13.09
C TYR A 190 23.06 -7.41 -14.44
N SER A 191 23.07 -8.74 -14.54
CA SER A 191 23.63 -9.43 -15.72
C SER A 191 22.67 -9.47 -16.92
N THR A 192 21.38 -9.20 -16.71
CA THR A 192 20.33 -9.40 -17.72
C THR A 192 19.66 -8.10 -18.16
N ARG A 193 19.32 -8.07 -19.45
CA ARG A 193 18.55 -7.01 -20.11
C ARG A 193 17.10 -7.39 -20.36
N SER A 194 16.81 -8.66 -20.65
CA SER A 194 15.43 -9.12 -20.84
C SER A 194 15.09 -10.38 -20.07
N ILE A 195 13.89 -10.43 -19.49
CA ILE A 195 13.35 -11.62 -18.81
C ILE A 195 12.01 -11.98 -19.45
N THR A 196 11.82 -13.26 -19.80
CA THR A 196 10.52 -13.80 -20.23
C THR A 196 9.91 -14.62 -19.10
N ILE A 197 8.73 -14.21 -18.64
CA ILE A 197 7.94 -14.92 -17.63
C ILE A 197 6.94 -15.84 -18.36
N PRO A 198 6.87 -17.15 -18.04
CA PRO A 198 5.95 -18.07 -18.68
C PRO A 198 4.52 -17.90 -18.13
N THR A 199 3.52 -18.29 -18.93
CA THR A 199 2.08 -18.18 -18.57
C THR A 199 1.64 -19.10 -17.43
N SER A 200 2.52 -19.96 -16.93
CA SER A 200 2.29 -20.76 -15.72
C SER A 200 2.40 -19.92 -14.45
N VAL A 201 3.16 -18.82 -14.48
CA VAL A 201 3.37 -17.95 -13.32
C VAL A 201 2.09 -17.17 -13.00
N LYS A 202 1.75 -17.19 -11.71
CA LYS A 202 0.60 -16.55 -11.08
C LYS A 202 0.98 -15.39 -10.18
N HIS A 203 2.14 -15.47 -9.52
CA HIS A 203 2.54 -14.48 -8.52
C HIS A 203 3.97 -14.01 -8.73
N ILE A 204 4.18 -12.70 -8.67
CA ILE A 204 5.49 -12.06 -8.59
C ILE A 204 5.61 -11.46 -7.20
N LYS A 205 6.46 -12.07 -6.37
CA LYS A 205 6.59 -11.72 -4.95
C LYS A 205 7.43 -10.48 -4.74
N LYS A 206 7.43 -10.04 -3.48
CA LYS A 206 8.10 -8.86 -2.98
C LYS A 206 9.54 -8.76 -3.51
N LYS A 207 9.90 -7.59 -4.06
CA LYS A 207 11.25 -7.28 -4.55
C LYS A 207 11.82 -8.29 -5.56
N ALA A 208 11.00 -9.12 -6.21
CA ALA A 208 11.45 -10.18 -7.11
C ALA A 208 12.48 -9.70 -8.13
N PHE A 209 12.35 -8.49 -8.69
CA PHE A 209 13.27 -7.88 -9.64
C PHE A 209 13.82 -6.53 -9.15
N ALA A 210 13.79 -6.26 -7.85
CA ALA A 210 14.24 -4.97 -7.34
C ALA A 210 15.75 -4.77 -7.59
N ASP A 211 16.13 -3.54 -7.90
CA ASP A 211 17.49 -3.13 -8.26
C ASP A 211 18.06 -3.84 -9.50
N CYS A 212 17.23 -4.40 -10.40
CA CYS A 212 17.66 -4.89 -11.72
C CYS A 212 17.92 -3.72 -12.68
N TRP A 213 19.00 -2.96 -12.45
CA TRP A 213 19.27 -1.69 -13.14
C TRP A 213 19.44 -1.81 -14.66
N ASP A 214 19.89 -2.98 -15.13
CA ASP A 214 20.14 -3.25 -16.54
C ASP A 214 18.95 -3.87 -17.29
N LEU A 215 17.88 -4.26 -16.57
CA LEU A 215 16.66 -4.81 -17.15
C LEU A 215 15.95 -3.75 -17.98
N ASP A 216 15.93 -3.92 -19.31
CA ASP A 216 15.29 -3.01 -20.27
C ASP A 216 13.89 -3.45 -20.68
N SER A 217 13.60 -4.77 -20.63
CA SER A 217 12.34 -5.35 -21.07
C SER A 217 11.93 -6.57 -20.24
N ILE A 218 10.66 -6.59 -19.84
CA ILE A 218 10.03 -7.77 -19.24
C ILE A 218 8.58 -7.84 -19.67
N TYR A 219 8.12 -9.02 -20.07
CA TYR A 219 6.72 -9.27 -20.37
C TYR A 219 6.10 -10.04 -19.20
N ILE A 220 5.12 -9.41 -18.53
CA ILE A 220 4.33 -10.05 -17.48
C ILE A 220 3.08 -10.63 -18.14
N PRO A 221 2.88 -11.97 -18.15
CA PRO A 221 1.72 -12.57 -18.80
C PRO A 221 0.43 -12.30 -18.01
N ASN A 222 -0.71 -12.29 -18.70
CA ASN A 222 -2.05 -12.12 -18.09
C ASN A 222 -2.41 -13.20 -17.06
N SER A 223 -1.64 -14.29 -16.96
CA SER A 223 -1.79 -15.30 -15.93
C SER A 223 -1.37 -14.82 -14.54
N VAL A 224 -0.60 -13.73 -14.45
CA VAL A 224 -0.13 -13.15 -13.19
C VAL A 224 -1.26 -12.35 -12.55
N THR A 225 -1.63 -12.75 -11.34
CA THR A 225 -2.73 -12.18 -10.57
C THR A 225 -2.26 -11.36 -9.37
N SER A 226 -0.96 -11.40 -9.04
CA SER A 226 -0.36 -10.49 -8.03
C SER A 226 1.07 -10.06 -8.38
N ILE A 227 1.36 -8.79 -8.14
CA ILE A 227 2.69 -8.18 -8.22
C ILE A 227 2.90 -7.41 -6.91
N ASP A 228 3.69 -7.98 -6.01
CA ASP A 228 3.77 -7.52 -4.62
C ASP A 228 4.81 -6.39 -4.45
N TYR A 229 4.79 -5.74 -3.29
CA TYR A 229 5.71 -4.69 -2.83
C TYR A 229 7.07 -4.64 -3.54
N GLY A 230 7.32 -3.53 -4.22
CA GLY A 230 8.62 -3.22 -4.80
C GLY A 230 9.15 -4.23 -5.83
N ALA A 231 8.30 -5.07 -6.45
CA ALA A 231 8.74 -6.11 -7.38
C ALA A 231 9.68 -5.61 -8.48
N PHE A 232 9.50 -4.38 -8.99
CA PHE A 232 10.36 -3.75 -10.01
C PHE A 232 11.00 -2.44 -9.52
N TYR A 233 11.19 -2.31 -8.20
CA TYR A 233 11.82 -1.14 -7.60
C TYR A 233 13.21 -0.91 -8.21
N GLN A 234 13.49 0.31 -8.65
CA GLN A 234 14.75 0.74 -9.27
C GLN A 234 15.16 -0.04 -10.52
N CYS A 235 14.22 -0.60 -11.30
CA CYS A 235 14.52 -1.09 -12.66
C CYS A 235 14.77 0.09 -13.63
N GLN A 236 15.91 0.77 -13.48
CA GLN A 236 16.21 2.09 -14.08
C GLN A 236 16.29 2.11 -15.60
N LYS A 237 16.36 0.96 -16.28
CA LYS A 237 16.27 0.87 -17.74
C LYS A 237 14.92 0.38 -18.25
N LEU A 238 14.06 -0.12 -17.36
CA LEU A 238 12.77 -0.68 -17.73
C LEU A 238 11.86 0.45 -18.21
N SER A 239 11.61 0.47 -19.52
CA SER A 239 10.92 1.57 -20.20
C SER A 239 9.49 1.24 -20.61
N TYR A 240 9.11 -0.03 -20.53
CA TYR A 240 7.77 -0.54 -20.77
C TYR A 240 7.55 -1.80 -19.93
N VAL A 241 6.33 -1.95 -19.42
CA VAL A 241 5.84 -3.18 -18.80
C VAL A 241 4.36 -3.33 -19.11
N HIS A 242 3.93 -4.54 -19.42
CA HIS A 242 2.51 -4.89 -19.48
C HIS A 242 2.03 -5.20 -18.06
N ILE A 243 1.00 -4.50 -17.58
CA ILE A 243 0.36 -4.82 -16.29
C ILE A 243 -0.86 -5.70 -16.60
N PRO A 244 -0.97 -6.91 -16.03
CA PRO A 244 -2.10 -7.81 -16.29
C PRO A 244 -3.47 -7.22 -15.91
N GLU A 245 -4.50 -7.58 -16.69
CA GLU A 245 -5.90 -7.14 -16.50
C GLU A 245 -6.60 -7.67 -15.24
N GLU A 246 -5.98 -8.60 -14.51
CA GLU A 246 -6.50 -9.13 -13.24
C GLU A 246 -5.91 -8.39 -12.01
N ILE A 247 -4.95 -7.48 -12.22
CA ILE A 247 -4.34 -6.72 -11.12
C ILE A 247 -5.34 -5.68 -10.60
N ALA A 248 -5.75 -5.83 -9.34
CA ALA A 248 -6.67 -4.92 -8.68
C ALA A 248 -5.99 -3.66 -8.10
N GLU A 249 -4.69 -3.73 -7.80
CA GLU A 249 -3.93 -2.66 -7.15
C GLU A 249 -2.50 -2.60 -7.69
N ILE A 250 -1.98 -1.40 -7.91
CA ILE A 250 -0.53 -1.20 -8.09
C ILE A 250 0.09 -1.00 -6.71
N ASP A 251 0.73 -2.05 -6.20
CA ASP A 251 1.25 -2.06 -4.83
C ASP A 251 2.41 -1.06 -4.62
N THR A 252 2.73 -0.83 -3.36
CA THR A 252 3.71 0.11 -2.85
C THR A 252 5.06 -0.13 -3.51
N LEU A 253 5.67 0.94 -4.01
CA LEU A 253 7.00 0.96 -4.65
C LEU A 253 7.17 0.04 -5.88
N VAL A 254 6.12 -0.62 -6.38
CA VAL A 254 6.25 -1.67 -7.41
C VAL A 254 7.06 -1.22 -8.61
N PHE A 255 6.85 -0.01 -9.11
CA PHE A 255 7.57 0.55 -10.26
C PHE A 255 8.38 1.80 -9.93
N ALA A 256 8.65 2.08 -8.65
CA ALA A 256 9.43 3.25 -8.28
C ALA A 256 10.83 3.21 -8.91
N GLY A 257 11.26 4.29 -9.56
CA GLY A 257 12.55 4.42 -10.23
C GLY A 257 12.65 3.75 -11.61
N CYS A 258 11.53 3.26 -12.16
CA CYS A 258 11.49 2.78 -13.54
C CYS A 258 11.62 3.92 -14.57
N ASN A 259 11.88 3.59 -15.83
CA ASN A 259 12.18 4.55 -16.90
C ASN A 259 11.02 4.71 -17.90
N PHE A 260 9.79 4.62 -17.43
CA PHE A 260 8.60 4.74 -18.27
C PHE A 260 8.50 6.13 -18.88
N SER A 261 8.17 6.19 -20.18
CA SER A 261 7.76 7.45 -20.84
C SER A 261 6.24 7.65 -20.77
N SER A 262 5.52 6.54 -20.78
CA SER A 262 4.09 6.35 -20.54
C SER A 262 3.88 4.99 -19.86
N ILE A 263 2.80 4.84 -19.10
CA ILE A 263 2.38 3.55 -18.54
C ILE A 263 0.87 3.39 -18.77
N GLU A 264 0.46 2.20 -19.21
CA GLU A 264 -0.95 1.81 -19.31
C GLU A 264 -1.35 1.13 -18.01
N ILE A 265 -2.32 1.71 -17.32
CA ILE A 265 -2.87 1.15 -16.08
C ILE A 265 -4.18 0.43 -16.45
N PRO A 266 -4.31 -0.88 -16.16
CA PRO A 266 -5.50 -1.67 -16.52
C PRO A 266 -6.78 -1.15 -15.86
N GLN A 267 -7.94 -1.41 -16.49
CA GLN A 267 -9.24 -0.98 -15.97
C GLN A 267 -9.68 -1.73 -14.70
N SER A 268 -9.00 -2.81 -14.33
CA SER A 268 -9.19 -3.53 -13.06
C SER A 268 -8.58 -2.80 -11.86
N VAL A 269 -7.64 -1.88 -12.07
CA VAL A 269 -6.91 -1.22 -10.99
C VAL A 269 -7.80 -0.22 -10.28
N THR A 270 -8.03 -0.46 -8.99
CA THR A 270 -8.84 0.38 -8.09
C THR A 270 -7.99 1.25 -7.16
N SER A 271 -6.71 0.91 -6.97
CA SER A 271 -5.77 1.63 -6.11
C SER A 271 -4.37 1.73 -6.73
N ILE A 272 -3.75 2.91 -6.58
CA ILE A 272 -2.33 3.14 -6.86
C ILE A 272 -1.67 3.48 -5.52
N ASN A 273 -0.94 2.53 -4.92
CA ASN A 273 -0.43 2.62 -3.56
C ASN A 273 0.82 3.51 -3.45
N ASP A 274 1.33 3.64 -2.22
CA ASP A 274 2.41 4.56 -1.88
C ASP A 274 3.64 4.37 -2.76
N HIS A 275 4.12 5.49 -3.31
CA HIS A 275 5.31 5.52 -4.16
C HIS A 275 5.29 4.57 -5.37
N ALA A 276 4.13 4.06 -5.81
CA ALA A 276 4.02 3.07 -6.89
C ALA A 276 4.83 3.42 -8.16
N PHE A 277 4.84 4.70 -8.56
CA PHE A 277 5.59 5.24 -9.69
C PHE A 277 6.60 6.33 -9.30
N ALA A 278 6.98 6.42 -8.02
CA ALA A 278 7.90 7.45 -7.55
C ALA A 278 9.24 7.39 -8.30
N GLY A 279 9.77 8.53 -8.73
CA GLY A 279 11.05 8.59 -9.45
C GLY A 279 11.01 8.06 -10.87
N CYS A 280 9.83 7.79 -11.45
CA CYS A 280 9.68 7.55 -12.89
C CYS A 280 9.96 8.85 -13.68
N SER A 281 11.22 9.28 -13.68
CA SER A 281 11.62 10.64 -14.08
C SER A 281 11.32 10.98 -15.53
N ASN A 282 11.18 9.98 -16.39
CA ASN A 282 10.82 10.15 -17.80
C ASN A 282 9.31 10.09 -18.08
N LEU A 283 8.48 9.78 -17.08
CA LEU A 283 7.04 9.66 -17.25
C LEU A 283 6.46 11.02 -17.60
N SER A 284 5.88 11.12 -18.79
CA SER A 284 5.41 12.41 -19.34
C SER A 284 3.88 12.55 -19.30
N SER A 285 3.19 11.41 -19.29
CA SER A 285 1.73 11.28 -19.20
C SER A 285 1.36 9.94 -18.58
N VAL A 286 0.26 9.93 -17.83
CA VAL A 286 -0.38 8.72 -17.31
C VAL A 286 -1.89 8.89 -17.40
N GLU A 287 -2.57 7.88 -17.89
CA GLU A 287 -4.03 7.79 -17.86
C GLU A 287 -4.43 6.97 -16.63
N ILE A 288 -5.14 7.61 -15.69
CA ILE A 288 -5.66 6.92 -14.50
C ILE A 288 -7.05 6.38 -14.84
N PRO A 289 -7.30 5.06 -14.71
CA PRO A 289 -8.61 4.48 -14.96
C PRO A 289 -9.71 5.12 -14.13
N GLY A 290 -10.90 5.28 -14.72
CA GLY A 290 -12.04 5.94 -14.08
C GLY A 290 -12.63 5.22 -12.86
N VAL A 291 -12.11 4.05 -12.52
CA VAL A 291 -12.50 3.26 -11.33
C VAL A 291 -11.52 3.41 -10.16
N VAL A 292 -10.36 4.06 -10.36
CA VAL A 292 -9.37 4.27 -9.29
C VAL A 292 -9.99 5.15 -8.21
N SER A 293 -9.92 4.69 -6.96
CA SER A 293 -10.50 5.37 -5.80
C SER A 293 -9.45 5.96 -4.86
N TYR A 294 -8.20 5.52 -4.99
CA TYR A 294 -7.09 5.83 -4.08
C TYR A 294 -5.78 6.07 -4.83
N ILE A 295 -5.11 7.18 -4.52
CA ILE A 295 -3.74 7.50 -4.93
C ILE A 295 -2.90 7.73 -3.67
N GLY A 296 -1.92 6.87 -3.44
CA GLY A 296 -1.10 6.84 -2.22
C GLY A 296 -0.11 7.99 -2.10
N ALA A 297 0.53 8.06 -0.93
CA ALA A 297 1.57 9.03 -0.64
C ALA A 297 2.75 8.88 -1.61
N GLY A 298 3.20 9.98 -2.20
CA GLY A 298 4.29 10.00 -3.15
C GLY A 298 4.10 9.13 -4.41
N ALA A 299 2.88 8.69 -4.74
CA ALA A 299 2.63 7.74 -5.83
C ALA A 299 3.29 8.12 -7.16
N PHE A 300 3.32 9.43 -7.49
CA PHE A 300 3.97 9.99 -8.67
C PHE A 300 5.06 11.01 -8.29
N SER A 301 5.62 10.95 -7.07
CA SER A 301 6.67 11.90 -6.67
C SER A 301 7.88 11.76 -7.60
N ASP A 302 8.58 12.86 -7.87
CA ASP A 302 9.78 12.89 -8.71
C ASP A 302 9.54 12.38 -10.16
N CYS A 303 8.29 12.39 -10.65
CA CYS A 303 7.98 12.24 -12.07
C CYS A 303 8.30 13.55 -12.82
N LEU A 304 9.60 13.83 -12.99
CA LEU A 304 10.12 15.15 -13.37
C LEU A 304 9.55 15.70 -14.68
N ARG A 305 9.19 14.82 -15.62
CA ARG A 305 8.67 15.17 -16.95
C ARG A 305 7.15 15.11 -17.09
N LEU A 306 6.43 14.78 -16.02
CA LEU A 306 4.97 14.67 -16.06
C LEU A 306 4.38 16.06 -16.34
N THR A 307 3.75 16.24 -17.50
CA THR A 307 3.28 17.56 -17.95
C THR A 307 1.83 17.85 -17.56
N SER A 308 1.00 16.81 -17.58
CA SER A 308 -0.41 16.88 -17.20
C SER A 308 -0.85 15.52 -16.67
N ILE A 309 -1.81 15.53 -15.75
CA ILE A 309 -2.48 14.33 -15.27
C ILE A 309 -3.97 14.60 -15.12
N GLN A 310 -4.79 13.65 -15.55
CA GLN A 310 -6.23 13.67 -15.31
C GLN A 310 -6.52 12.72 -14.15
N ILE A 311 -7.04 13.28 -13.05
CA ILE A 311 -7.43 12.50 -11.87
C ILE A 311 -8.95 12.31 -11.91
N PRO A 312 -9.44 11.07 -12.03
CA PRO A 312 -10.88 10.79 -12.12
C PRO A 312 -11.64 11.18 -10.85
N ASN A 313 -12.92 11.56 -10.99
CA ASN A 313 -13.79 11.91 -9.86
C ASN A 313 -14.10 10.75 -8.90
N SER A 314 -13.82 9.51 -9.31
CA SER A 314 -13.86 8.32 -8.44
C SER A 314 -12.79 8.38 -7.33
N VAL A 315 -11.71 9.14 -7.54
CA VAL A 315 -10.63 9.29 -6.56
C VAL A 315 -11.13 10.07 -5.35
N SER A 316 -11.10 9.41 -4.20
CA SER A 316 -11.53 9.95 -2.90
C SER A 316 -10.36 10.37 -2.02
N TYR A 317 -9.16 9.88 -2.31
CA TYR A 317 -7.94 10.16 -1.55
C TYR A 317 -6.73 10.35 -2.47
N ILE A 318 -5.94 11.40 -2.19
CA ILE A 318 -4.66 11.67 -2.83
C ILE A 318 -3.65 11.97 -1.72
N GLY A 319 -2.66 11.10 -1.55
CA GLY A 319 -1.76 11.13 -0.40
C GLY A 319 -0.72 12.24 -0.39
N GLU A 320 -0.05 12.38 0.76
CA GLU A 320 1.04 13.31 0.99
C GLU A 320 2.09 13.21 -0.14
N GLY A 321 2.42 14.36 -0.74
CA GLY A 321 3.47 14.45 -1.75
C GLY A 321 3.24 13.64 -3.02
N ALA A 322 2.00 13.21 -3.33
CA ALA A 322 1.70 12.36 -4.49
C ALA A 322 2.26 12.91 -5.81
N PHE A 323 2.37 14.23 -5.96
CA PHE A 323 2.95 14.90 -7.14
C PHE A 323 4.15 15.79 -6.79
N LYS A 324 4.83 15.53 -5.67
CA LYS A 324 6.02 16.28 -5.25
C LYS A 324 7.11 16.20 -6.33
N ASN A 325 7.80 17.31 -6.59
CA ASN A 325 8.89 17.44 -7.57
C ASN A 325 8.49 17.10 -9.02
N CYS A 326 7.20 17.13 -9.37
CA CYS A 326 6.76 17.05 -10.77
C CYS A 326 7.02 18.37 -11.49
N PHE A 327 8.29 18.67 -11.77
CA PHE A 327 8.73 19.97 -12.32
C PHE A 327 8.05 20.33 -13.66
N GLY A 328 7.72 19.32 -14.48
CA GLY A 328 7.03 19.51 -15.75
C GLY A 328 5.53 19.81 -15.64
N LEU A 329 4.91 19.64 -14.47
CA LEU A 329 3.45 19.65 -14.33
C LEU A 329 2.91 21.07 -14.51
N THR A 330 2.22 21.32 -15.62
CA THR A 330 1.67 22.65 -15.94
C THR A 330 0.23 22.82 -15.47
N SER A 331 -0.53 21.73 -15.39
CA SER A 331 -1.95 21.71 -15.02
C SER A 331 -2.34 20.37 -14.41
N VAL A 332 -3.24 20.41 -13.42
CA VAL A 332 -3.83 19.24 -12.77
C VAL A 332 -5.31 19.51 -12.48
N GLY A 333 -6.17 18.57 -12.86
CA GLY A 333 -7.56 18.53 -12.42
C GLY A 333 -7.66 17.73 -11.13
N LEU A 334 -8.21 18.33 -10.07
CA LEU A 334 -8.49 17.65 -8.81
C LEU A 334 -9.91 17.07 -8.83
N PRO A 335 -10.13 15.87 -8.27
CA PRO A 335 -11.46 15.28 -8.19
C PRO A 335 -12.38 16.07 -7.25
N GLU A 336 -13.69 16.06 -7.51
CA GLU A 336 -14.65 16.86 -6.72
C GLU A 336 -14.78 16.42 -5.25
N ASN A 337 -14.50 15.15 -4.96
CA ASN A 337 -14.82 14.50 -3.69
C ASN A 337 -13.74 14.61 -2.61
N ILE A 338 -12.57 15.19 -2.91
CA ILE A 338 -11.51 15.34 -1.90
C ILE A 338 -11.84 16.46 -0.91
N THR A 339 -11.53 16.22 0.36
CA THR A 339 -11.79 17.16 1.46
C THR A 339 -10.53 17.84 1.98
N VAL A 340 -9.35 17.37 1.58
CA VAL A 340 -8.04 17.86 2.03
C VAL A 340 -7.08 17.92 0.84
N ILE A 341 -6.32 19.00 0.75
CA ILE A 341 -5.09 19.04 -0.05
C ILE A 341 -3.95 18.65 0.90
N GLU A 342 -3.39 17.46 0.73
CA GLU A 342 -2.41 16.90 1.65
C GLU A 342 -1.09 17.68 1.71
N ASN A 343 -0.28 17.39 2.74
CA ASN A 343 1.06 17.95 2.89
C ASN A 343 1.90 17.70 1.64
N THR A 344 2.70 18.69 1.26
CA THR A 344 3.66 18.61 0.14
C THR A 344 3.09 18.17 -1.22
N LEU A 345 1.75 18.09 -1.39
CA LEU A 345 1.11 17.41 -2.53
C LEU A 345 1.68 17.84 -3.90
N PHE A 346 1.89 19.14 -4.08
CA PHE A 346 2.49 19.75 -5.26
C PHE A 346 3.79 20.51 -4.93
N TRP A 347 4.49 20.15 -3.85
CA TRP A 347 5.78 20.77 -3.53
C TRP A 347 6.70 20.68 -4.74
N LYS A 348 7.23 21.82 -5.20
CA LYS A 348 8.18 21.92 -6.31
C LYS A 348 7.59 21.53 -7.68
N CYS A 349 6.26 21.61 -7.85
CA CYS A 349 5.63 21.66 -9.17
C CYS A 349 5.87 23.02 -9.82
N SER A 350 7.13 23.33 -10.15
CA SER A 350 7.58 24.68 -10.49
C SER A 350 6.96 25.23 -11.77
N SER A 351 6.47 24.38 -12.69
CA SER A 351 5.77 24.79 -13.92
C SER A 351 4.25 24.95 -13.76
N LEU A 352 3.69 24.66 -12.58
CA LEU A 352 2.24 24.72 -12.36
C LEU A 352 1.77 26.18 -12.41
N VAL A 353 0.90 26.51 -13.37
CA VAL A 353 0.46 27.89 -13.62
C VAL A 353 -0.78 28.26 -12.83
N SER A 354 -1.72 27.33 -12.73
CA SER A 354 -3.01 27.48 -12.07
C SER A 354 -3.52 26.12 -11.56
N ILE A 355 -4.30 26.14 -10.49
CA ILE A 355 -5.00 24.97 -9.97
C ILE A 355 -6.39 25.37 -9.46
N CYS A 356 -7.39 24.53 -9.74
CA CYS A 356 -8.73 24.67 -9.21
C CYS A 356 -8.88 23.80 -7.96
N ILE A 357 -9.08 24.42 -6.80
CA ILE A 357 -9.32 23.70 -5.54
C ILE A 357 -10.82 23.36 -5.46
N PRO A 358 -11.20 22.07 -5.28
CA PRO A 358 -12.60 21.65 -5.19
C PRO A 358 -13.36 22.33 -4.03
N PRO A 359 -14.68 22.58 -4.18
CA PRO A 359 -15.47 23.34 -3.23
C PRO A 359 -15.64 22.66 -1.85
N HIS A 360 -15.36 21.36 -1.73
CA HIS A 360 -15.47 20.61 -0.48
C HIS A 360 -14.16 20.52 0.32
N VAL A 361 -13.07 21.10 -0.20
CA VAL A 361 -11.78 21.13 0.51
C VAL A 361 -11.87 22.01 1.75
N THR A 362 -11.57 21.43 2.91
CA THR A 362 -11.63 22.06 4.22
C THR A 362 -10.27 22.56 4.73
N SER A 363 -9.18 22.00 4.20
CA SER A 363 -7.80 22.35 4.60
C SER A 363 -6.82 22.21 3.44
N ILE A 364 -5.78 23.06 3.48
CA ILE A 364 -4.59 22.96 2.62
C ILE A 364 -3.39 22.66 3.51
N GLY A 365 -2.69 21.57 3.25
CA GLY A 365 -1.61 21.05 4.08
C GLY A 365 -0.33 21.89 4.08
N ASP A 366 0.60 21.54 4.97
CA ASP A 366 1.90 22.18 5.06
C ASP A 366 2.70 21.90 3.76
N TRP A 367 3.40 22.91 3.26
CA TRP A 367 4.20 22.84 2.03
C TRP A 367 3.45 22.43 0.74
N ALA A 368 2.11 22.39 0.74
CA ALA A 368 1.31 21.84 -0.35
C ALA A 368 1.67 22.37 -1.76
N PHE A 369 2.01 23.65 -1.87
CA PHE A 369 2.46 24.32 -3.11
C PHE A 369 3.81 25.04 -2.92
N LEU A 370 4.64 24.60 -1.97
CA LEU A 370 5.98 25.20 -1.76
C LEU A 370 6.74 25.22 -3.09
N GLU A 371 7.36 26.35 -3.44
CA GLU A 371 8.17 26.50 -4.68
C GLU A 371 7.43 26.19 -6.00
N CYS A 372 6.10 26.38 -6.05
CA CYS A 372 5.34 26.45 -7.30
C CYS A 372 5.60 27.79 -7.99
N ASP A 373 6.79 27.94 -8.58
CA ASP A 373 7.35 29.20 -9.07
C ASP A 373 6.48 29.93 -10.11
N HIS A 374 5.75 29.20 -10.96
CA HIS A 374 4.89 29.76 -12.01
C HIS A 374 3.41 29.91 -11.61
N LEU A 375 3.03 29.57 -10.37
CA LEU A 375 1.65 29.70 -9.92
C LEU A 375 1.29 31.18 -9.80
N VAL A 376 0.47 31.70 -10.71
CA VAL A 376 0.18 33.15 -10.82
C VAL A 376 -0.95 33.59 -9.89
N SER A 377 -1.95 32.72 -9.74
CA SER A 377 -3.14 32.96 -8.94
C SER A 377 -3.66 31.70 -8.30
N ILE A 378 -4.33 31.88 -7.16
CA ILE A 378 -5.03 30.79 -6.46
C ILE A 378 -6.42 31.23 -6.02
N VAL A 379 -7.38 30.33 -6.18
CA VAL A 379 -8.76 30.49 -5.70
C VAL A 379 -8.97 29.53 -4.53
N ILE A 380 -9.28 30.09 -3.37
CA ILE A 380 -9.51 29.36 -2.12
C ILE A 380 -11.03 29.32 -1.89
N PRO A 381 -11.66 28.13 -1.90
CA PRO A 381 -13.11 28.00 -1.75
C PRO A 381 -13.57 28.35 -0.33
N SER A 382 -14.88 28.56 -0.17
CA SER A 382 -15.46 29.07 1.08
C SER A 382 -15.38 28.10 2.27
N SER A 383 -15.16 26.83 1.98
CA SER A 383 -15.05 25.71 2.93
C SER A 383 -13.68 25.62 3.60
N VAL A 384 -12.63 26.22 3.03
CA VAL A 384 -11.27 26.15 3.59
C VAL A 384 -11.22 26.91 4.91
N SER A 385 -10.81 26.22 5.97
CA SER A 385 -10.69 26.74 7.33
C SER A 385 -9.24 26.92 7.78
N THR A 386 -8.30 26.19 7.17
CA THR A 386 -6.88 26.20 7.53
C THR A 386 -6.00 26.09 6.29
N ILE A 387 -4.88 26.82 6.30
CA ILE A 387 -3.84 26.74 5.28
C ILE A 387 -2.50 26.59 5.98
N GLY A 388 -1.79 25.51 5.66
CA GLY A 388 -0.59 25.05 6.35
C GLY A 388 0.60 26.00 6.29
N ARG A 389 1.60 25.68 7.11
CA ARG A 389 2.91 26.32 7.11
C ARG A 389 3.55 26.16 5.75
N ARG A 390 4.09 27.24 5.19
CA ARG A 390 4.82 27.22 3.91
C ARG A 390 4.01 26.71 2.71
N ALA A 391 2.68 26.64 2.81
CA ALA A 391 1.83 26.10 1.75
C ALA A 391 2.04 26.82 0.40
N PHE A 392 2.29 28.13 0.41
CA PHE A 392 2.59 28.94 -0.79
C PHE A 392 3.91 29.71 -0.64
N GLN A 393 4.84 29.20 0.18
CA GLN A 393 6.15 29.81 0.31
C GLN A 393 6.92 29.64 -1.00
N TYR A 394 7.68 30.67 -1.39
CA TYR A 394 8.45 30.71 -2.63
C TYR A 394 7.63 30.49 -3.93
N CYS A 395 6.31 30.70 -3.92
CA CYS A 395 5.53 30.85 -5.16
C CYS A 395 5.81 32.23 -5.77
N ARG A 396 6.93 32.37 -6.50
CA ARG A 396 7.47 33.68 -6.93
C ARG A 396 6.56 34.44 -7.89
N ALA A 397 5.75 33.74 -8.69
CA ALA A 397 4.79 34.36 -9.60
C ALA A 397 3.43 34.70 -8.94
N LEU A 398 3.18 34.27 -7.70
CA LEU A 398 1.88 34.40 -7.06
C LEU A 398 1.59 35.87 -6.73
N LYS A 399 0.66 36.47 -7.49
CA LYS A 399 0.30 37.89 -7.34
C LYS A 399 -1.14 38.08 -6.88
N ASN A 400 -2.02 37.11 -7.15
CA ASN A 400 -3.44 37.24 -6.90
C ASN A 400 -3.96 36.04 -6.10
N VAL A 401 -4.52 36.33 -4.93
CA VAL A 401 -5.25 35.36 -4.11
C VAL A 401 -6.72 35.79 -4.13
N THR A 402 -7.61 34.85 -4.41
CA THR A 402 -9.06 35.03 -4.23
C THR A 402 -9.51 34.08 -3.15
N CYS A 403 -10.16 34.57 -2.11
CA CYS A 403 -10.66 33.72 -1.02
C CYS A 403 -12.15 33.96 -0.78
N TYR A 404 -12.94 32.89 -0.84
CA TYR A 404 -14.39 32.93 -0.65
C TYR A 404 -14.84 32.61 0.78
N ALA A 405 -13.91 32.31 1.69
CA ALA A 405 -14.26 31.94 3.06
C ALA A 405 -14.81 33.16 3.81
N ASN A 406 -15.98 32.99 4.44
CA ASN A 406 -16.62 34.06 5.20
C ASN A 406 -15.80 34.45 6.45
N ASN A 407 -15.14 33.45 7.05
CA ASN A 407 -14.14 33.65 8.08
C ASN A 407 -12.77 33.39 7.45
N PRO A 408 -11.77 34.28 7.63
CA PRO A 408 -10.46 34.07 7.06
C PRO A 408 -9.86 32.74 7.54
N PRO A 409 -9.35 31.88 6.64
CA PRO A 409 -8.69 30.65 7.02
C PRO A 409 -7.51 30.92 7.96
N THR A 410 -7.24 30.00 8.89
CA THR A 410 -6.07 30.14 9.77
C THR A 410 -4.79 30.05 8.93
N LEU A 411 -3.94 31.08 9.01
CA LEU A 411 -2.62 31.11 8.40
C LEU A 411 -1.52 30.97 9.45
N PHE A 412 -0.36 30.48 9.02
CA PHE A 412 0.87 30.49 9.81
C PHE A 412 1.85 31.53 9.25
N GLU A 413 2.83 31.95 10.07
CA GLU A 413 3.80 33.01 9.74
C GLU A 413 4.52 32.81 8.39
N THR A 414 4.66 31.55 7.96
CA THR A 414 5.40 31.19 6.75
C THR A 414 4.51 30.75 5.60
N THR A 415 3.17 30.88 5.70
CA THR A 415 2.25 30.36 4.68
C THR A 415 2.47 30.99 3.30
N PHE A 416 2.66 32.31 3.22
CA PHE A 416 2.97 33.03 1.97
C PHE A 416 4.34 33.70 2.07
N SER A 417 5.03 33.85 0.94
CA SER A 417 6.27 34.67 0.86
C SER A 417 6.03 36.09 0.35
N VAL A 418 4.95 36.30 -0.39
CA VAL A 418 4.63 37.58 -1.04
C VAL A 418 3.17 37.88 -0.79
N TYR A 419 2.90 39.08 -0.29
CA TYR A 419 1.56 39.56 0.01
C TYR A 419 1.10 40.50 -1.11
N GLY A 420 0.55 39.90 -2.16
CA GLY A 420 0.07 40.61 -3.35
C GLY A 420 -1.37 41.14 -3.19
N LYS A 421 -2.17 40.95 -4.24
CA LYS A 421 -3.59 41.28 -4.27
C LYS A 421 -4.42 40.18 -3.61
N LEU A 422 -5.29 40.54 -2.68
CA LEU A 422 -6.31 39.65 -2.14
C LEU A 422 -7.71 40.11 -2.55
N ASN A 423 -8.49 39.27 -3.23
CA ASN A 423 -9.91 39.50 -3.50
C ASN A 423 -10.76 38.70 -2.52
N VAL A 424 -11.67 39.37 -1.82
CA VAL A 424 -12.64 38.75 -0.89
C VAL A 424 -14.06 39.29 -1.12
N PRO A 425 -15.10 38.58 -0.66
CA PRO A 425 -16.46 39.11 -0.63
C PRO A 425 -16.55 40.45 0.11
N SER A 426 -17.44 41.34 -0.36
CA SER A 426 -17.54 42.71 0.17
C SER A 426 -17.88 42.77 1.66
N ASN A 427 -18.70 41.84 2.14
CA ASN A 427 -19.16 41.75 3.52
C ASN A 427 -18.06 41.31 4.51
N VAL A 428 -16.93 40.78 4.05
CA VAL A 428 -15.87 40.25 4.92
C VAL A 428 -14.58 41.07 4.87
N LYS A 429 -14.54 42.15 4.09
CA LYS A 429 -13.33 43.00 3.95
C LYS A 429 -12.74 43.43 5.30
N SER A 430 -13.58 43.87 6.22
CA SER A 430 -13.15 44.31 7.57
C SER A 430 -12.59 43.17 8.40
N ILE A 431 -13.15 41.96 8.28
CA ILE A 431 -12.69 40.77 8.99
C ILE A 431 -11.29 40.38 8.51
N TYR A 432 -11.08 40.31 7.19
CA TYR A 432 -9.74 40.03 6.62
C TYR A 432 -8.73 41.14 6.98
N GLY A 433 -9.15 42.41 6.98
CA GLY A 433 -8.28 43.53 7.36
C GLY A 433 -7.86 43.53 8.84
N ALA A 434 -8.61 42.85 9.71
CA ALA A 434 -8.28 42.69 11.13
C ALA A 434 -7.57 41.36 11.44
N THR A 435 -7.50 40.43 10.48
CA THR A 435 -6.97 39.08 10.74
C THR A 435 -5.49 39.00 10.43
N ARG A 436 -4.71 38.48 11.38
CA ARG A 436 -3.26 38.32 11.28
C ARG A 436 -2.87 37.59 9.98
N PHE A 437 -1.82 38.09 9.32
CA PHE A 437 -1.28 37.63 8.04
C PHE A 437 -2.17 37.91 6.82
N TRP A 438 -3.49 37.87 6.95
CA TRP A 438 -4.40 38.32 5.88
C TRP A 438 -4.36 39.84 5.69
N ASN A 439 -4.18 40.57 6.78
CA ASN A 439 -4.02 42.03 6.81
C ASN A 439 -2.72 42.53 6.12
N GLU A 440 -1.79 41.64 5.78
CA GLU A 440 -0.56 41.98 5.04
C GLU A 440 -0.83 42.12 3.52
N PHE A 441 -1.91 41.54 3.00
CA PHE A 441 -2.31 41.67 1.58
C PHE A 441 -2.94 43.03 1.28
N SER A 442 -2.83 43.47 0.03
CA SER A 442 -3.68 44.54 -0.48
C SER A 442 -5.09 44.01 -0.75
N ILE A 443 -6.04 44.32 0.15
CA ILE A 443 -7.40 43.75 0.14
C ILE A 443 -8.35 44.55 -0.76
N TYR A 444 -8.88 43.86 -1.77
CA TYR A 444 -9.90 44.33 -2.69
C TYR A 444 -11.20 43.56 -2.46
N THR A 445 -12.30 44.26 -2.65
CA THR A 445 -13.62 43.65 -2.73
C THR A 445 -13.99 43.58 -4.18
N SER A 446 -14.51 42.45 -4.60
CA SER A 446 -15.06 42.32 -5.93
C SER A 446 -16.59 42.28 -5.83
N THR A 447 -17.25 43.07 -6.67
CA THR A 447 -18.70 42.99 -6.92
C THR A 447 -19.06 41.84 -7.86
N ASP A 448 -18.07 41.20 -8.49
CA ASP A 448 -18.24 40.27 -9.61
C ASP A 448 -17.15 39.17 -9.60
N VAL A 449 -16.91 38.50 -8.46
CA VAL A 449 -16.20 37.21 -8.54
C VAL A 449 -17.29 36.16 -8.78
N PRO A 450 -17.29 35.43 -9.91
CA PRO A 450 -18.31 34.43 -10.17
C PRO A 450 -18.36 33.43 -9.02
N ILE A 451 -19.50 33.40 -8.34
CA ILE A 451 -19.82 32.37 -7.36
C ILE A 451 -19.74 31.05 -8.12
N PHE A 452 -18.80 30.19 -7.75
CA PHE A 452 -18.85 28.81 -8.20
C PHE A 452 -20.04 28.18 -7.46
N SER A 453 -21.22 28.25 -8.09
CA SER A 453 -22.44 27.61 -7.61
C SER A 453 -22.44 26.15 -8.09
N PRO A 454 -22.25 25.15 -7.22
CA PRO A 454 -22.18 23.74 -7.63
C PRO A 454 -23.59 23.14 -7.82
N GLY A 455 -24.52 23.93 -8.35
CA GLY A 455 -25.95 23.62 -8.35
C GLY A 455 -26.58 23.88 -9.70
N ASN A 456 -26.07 23.23 -10.74
CA ASN A 456 -26.82 22.77 -11.91
C ASN A 456 -25.84 21.95 -12.76
N GLN A 457 -25.82 20.64 -12.50
CA GLN A 457 -25.23 19.67 -13.40
C GLN A 457 -26.02 19.68 -14.71
N ASP A 458 -25.46 20.34 -15.71
CA ASP A 458 -25.44 19.78 -17.06
C ASP A 458 -23.98 19.39 -17.33
N GLU A 459 -23.77 18.20 -17.90
CA GLU A 459 -22.49 17.54 -18.26
C GLU A 459 -21.59 18.35 -19.22
N LYS A 460 -21.39 19.65 -19.02
CA LYS A 460 -20.65 20.51 -19.95
C LYS A 460 -19.56 21.34 -19.25
N THR A 461 -18.42 20.66 -19.19
CA THR A 461 -17.07 21.14 -19.58
C THR A 461 -16.11 21.65 -18.49
N ASN A 462 -15.02 20.89 -18.33
CA ASN A 462 -13.72 21.32 -17.80
C ASN A 462 -13.04 22.32 -18.75
N CYS A 463 -13.71 23.44 -19.01
CA CYS A 463 -13.21 24.52 -19.86
C CYS A 463 -12.59 25.62 -18.99
N PHE A 464 -11.34 25.95 -19.27
CA PHE A 464 -10.62 27.04 -18.62
C PHE A 464 -10.08 28.01 -19.67
N ASP A 465 -10.07 29.30 -19.38
CA ASP A 465 -9.33 30.25 -20.22
C ASP A 465 -7.81 30.04 -20.08
N LEU A 466 -7.00 30.71 -20.91
CA LEU A 466 -5.54 30.65 -20.82
C LEU A 466 -4.97 31.21 -19.51
N GLN A 467 -5.80 31.83 -18.68
CA GLN A 467 -5.46 32.35 -17.37
C GLN A 467 -5.93 31.40 -16.24
N GLY A 468 -6.50 30.24 -16.58
CA GLY A 468 -6.94 29.21 -15.63
C GLY A 468 -8.29 29.49 -14.98
N HIS A 469 -9.06 30.47 -15.45
CA HIS A 469 -10.42 30.71 -14.96
C HIS A 469 -11.41 29.74 -15.62
N PRO A 470 -12.36 29.17 -14.87
CA PRO A 470 -13.47 28.42 -15.46
C PRO A 470 -14.20 29.28 -16.50
N SER A 471 -14.41 28.73 -17.69
CA SER A 471 -14.94 29.43 -18.85
C SER A 471 -15.99 28.58 -19.56
N ASP A 472 -17.00 29.21 -20.17
CA ASP A 472 -17.96 28.53 -21.02
C ASP A 472 -17.32 28.24 -22.38
N VAL A 473 -17.53 27.03 -22.93
CA VAL A 473 -17.13 26.66 -24.30
C VAL A 473 -17.66 27.62 -25.38
N ASN A 474 -18.71 28.40 -25.07
CA ASN A 474 -19.29 29.40 -25.97
C ASN A 474 -18.56 30.76 -25.94
N GLN A 475 -17.60 30.96 -25.04
CA GLN A 475 -16.88 32.22 -24.93
C GLN A 475 -15.83 32.33 -26.04
N LYS A 476 -15.78 33.47 -26.77
CA LYS A 476 -14.84 33.69 -27.88
C LYS A 476 -13.40 33.78 -27.39
N GLY A 477 -12.51 32.91 -27.88
CA GLY A 477 -11.10 32.95 -27.54
C GLY A 477 -10.39 31.60 -27.64
N ILE A 478 -9.28 31.49 -26.92
CA ILE A 478 -8.52 30.26 -26.77
C ILE A 478 -8.85 29.70 -25.39
N LEU A 479 -9.37 28.47 -25.35
CA LEU A 479 -9.73 27.78 -24.10
C LEU A 479 -8.94 26.47 -23.99
N ILE A 480 -8.78 25.98 -22.77
CA ILE A 480 -8.29 24.64 -22.44
C ILE A 480 -9.52 23.83 -22.04
N LYS A 481 -9.92 22.88 -22.89
CA LYS A 481 -11.01 21.93 -22.61
C LYS A 481 -10.43 20.53 -22.56
N ASP A 482 -10.64 19.82 -21.46
CA ASP A 482 -10.14 18.45 -21.27
C ASP A 482 -8.62 18.34 -21.56
N GLY A 483 -7.86 19.34 -21.09
CA GLY A 483 -6.40 19.43 -21.30
C GLY A 483 -5.95 19.80 -22.72
N LYS A 484 -6.87 20.03 -23.67
CA LYS A 484 -6.56 20.41 -25.06
C LYS A 484 -6.93 21.85 -25.35
N LYS A 485 -6.06 22.55 -26.10
CA LYS A 485 -6.30 23.91 -26.58
C LYS A 485 -7.37 23.90 -27.67
N ILE A 486 -8.50 24.57 -27.43
CA ILE A 486 -9.59 24.74 -28.41
C ILE A 486 -9.73 26.21 -28.80
N PHE A 487 -10.08 26.45 -30.07
CA PHE A 487 -10.32 27.78 -30.64
C PHE A 487 -11.82 27.96 -30.89
N THR A 488 -12.43 28.91 -30.21
CA THR A 488 -13.86 29.22 -30.34
C THR A 488 -14.04 30.49 -31.17
N ARG A 489 -14.99 30.49 -32.13
CA ARG A 489 -15.15 31.55 -33.15
C ARG A 489 -15.97 32.75 -32.69
#